data_AF-A0A348N3R2-F1
#
_entry.id   AF-A0A348N3R2-F1
#
_cell.length_a   1.000
_cell.length_b   1.000
_cell.length_c   1.000
_cell.angle_alpha   90.00
_cell.angle_beta   90.00
_cell.angle_gamma   90.00
#
_symmetry.space_group_name_H-M   'P 1'
#
loop_
_entity.id
_entity.type
_entity.pdbx_description
1 polymer ?
#
loop_
_entity_poly.entity_id
_entity_poly.type
_entity_poly.pdbx_seq_one_letter_code
_entity_poly.pdbx_strand_id
1 'polypeptide(L)'
;MRTRQTRAKVLSLRKGLFLGIHKKLIITGCVIIAVLSLILLFNVTSSAKNTYNYSTVYSNVCVDDGDTLWNIATENYSVEYGDFDDYINEIRTLNHLNDNDRIHAGEYLVIPVCK
;
A
#
# COMPACT_ATOMS: atom_id res chain seq x y z
N MET A 1 61.81 40.14 2.07
CA MET A 1 60.41 40.44 1.63
C MET A 1 59.73 39.29 0.87
N ARG A 2 60.42 38.57 -0.03
CA ARG A 2 59.84 37.45 -0.83
C ARG A 2 59.26 36.28 -0.04
N THR A 3 59.84 35.92 1.12
CA THR A 3 59.42 34.78 1.96
C THR A 3 58.06 34.96 2.66
N ARG A 4 57.64 36.21 2.92
CA ARG A 4 56.31 36.50 3.49
C ARG A 4 55.20 36.29 2.45
N GLN A 5 55.46 36.61 1.18
CA GLN A 5 54.49 36.45 0.10
C GLN A 5 54.25 34.99 -0.29
N THR A 6 55.27 34.14 -0.24
CA THR A 6 55.12 32.69 -0.50
C THR A 6 54.31 31.98 0.58
N ARG A 7 54.53 32.29 1.87
CA ARG A 7 53.72 31.70 2.96
C ARG A 7 52.24 32.11 2.89
N ALA A 8 51.95 33.37 2.57
CA ALA A 8 50.57 33.87 2.43
C ALA A 8 49.82 33.17 1.27
N LYS A 9 50.48 32.98 0.12
CA LYS A 9 49.92 32.26 -1.04
C LYS A 9 49.66 30.78 -0.76
N VAL A 10 50.56 30.10 -0.06
CA VAL A 10 50.37 28.68 0.31
C VAL A 10 49.20 28.53 1.31
N LEU A 11 49.03 29.48 2.22
CA LEU A 11 47.94 29.47 3.20
C LEU A 11 46.57 29.73 2.54
N SER A 12 46.48 30.65 1.56
CA SER A 12 45.23 30.92 0.84
C SER A 12 44.83 29.78 -0.09
N LEU A 13 45.80 29.11 -0.72
CA LEU A 13 45.57 27.89 -1.52
C LEU A 13 45.06 26.73 -0.65
N ARG A 14 45.68 26.49 0.52
CA ARG A 14 45.21 25.47 1.47
C ARG A 14 43.78 25.79 1.94
N LYS A 15 43.49 27.03 2.34
CA LYS A 15 42.14 27.44 2.75
C LYS A 15 41.10 27.26 1.64
N GLY A 16 41.41 27.64 0.40
CA GLY A 16 40.51 27.46 -0.75
C GLY A 16 40.25 25.99 -1.08
N LEU A 17 41.28 25.13 -0.97
CA LEU A 17 41.16 23.69 -1.16
C LEU A 17 40.28 23.05 -0.07
N PHE A 18 40.52 23.36 1.21
CA PHE A 18 39.69 22.87 2.32
C PHE A 18 38.24 23.34 2.18
N LEU A 19 38.01 24.62 1.88
CA LEU A 19 36.67 25.16 1.70
C LEU A 19 35.94 24.52 0.50
N GLY A 20 36.67 24.22 -0.58
CA GLY A 20 36.14 23.51 -1.74
C GLY A 20 35.74 22.06 -1.43
N ILE A 21 36.57 21.32 -0.68
CA ILE A 21 36.29 19.94 -0.27
C ILE A 21 35.07 19.90 0.67
N HIS A 22 35.02 20.79 1.67
CA HIS A 22 33.88 20.87 2.59
C HIS A 22 32.58 21.23 1.87
N LYS A 23 32.61 22.17 0.93
CA LYS A 23 31.44 22.52 0.10
C LYS A 23 30.97 21.33 -0.74
N LYS A 24 31.88 20.57 -1.35
CA LYS A 24 31.53 19.36 -2.11
C LYS A 24 30.92 18.28 -1.22
N LEU A 25 31.50 18.02 -0.05
CA LEU A 25 30.96 17.05 0.91
C LEU A 25 29.55 17.42 1.40
N ILE A 26 29.30 18.72 1.68
CA ILE A 26 27.98 19.19 2.08
C ILE A 26 26.97 19.01 0.93
N ILE A 27 27.32 19.39 -0.29
CA ILE A 27 26.44 19.25 -1.46
C ILE A 27 26.11 17.77 -1.71
N THR A 28 27.10 16.88 -1.69
CA THR A 28 26.88 15.44 -1.87
C THR A 28 25.98 14.86 -0.77
N GLY A 29 26.19 15.27 0.50
CA GLY A 29 25.33 14.88 1.60
C GLY A 29 23.87 15.33 1.42
N CYS A 30 23.65 16.58 1.01
CA CYS A 30 22.31 17.10 0.72
C CYS A 30 21.61 16.32 -0.41
N VAL A 31 22.34 15.95 -1.47
CA VAL A 31 21.78 15.15 -2.58
C VAL A 31 21.36 13.75 -2.10
N ILE A 32 22.17 13.09 -1.28
CA ILE A 32 21.83 11.77 -0.73
C ILE A 32 20.57 11.85 0.14
N ILE A 33 20.48 12.86 1.02
CA ILE A 33 19.30 13.06 1.89
C ILE A 33 18.05 13.32 1.04
N ALA A 34 18.16 14.14 -0.02
CA ALA A 34 17.04 14.41 -0.92
C ALA A 34 16.55 13.12 -1.62
N VAL A 35 17.46 12.28 -2.11
CA VAL A 35 17.11 10.99 -2.74
C VAL A 35 16.44 10.05 -1.74
N LEU A 36 16.94 9.94 -0.51
CA LEU A 36 16.33 9.13 0.54
C LEU A 36 14.94 9.64 0.92
N SER A 37 14.74 10.96 0.99
CA SER A 37 13.44 11.56 1.27
C SER A 37 12.41 11.26 0.19
N LEU A 38 12.82 11.21 -1.08
CA LEU A 38 11.93 10.84 -2.20
C LEU A 38 11.49 9.38 -2.10
N ILE A 39 12.38 8.45 -1.73
CA ILE A 39 12.05 7.03 -1.56
C ILE A 39 11.00 6.82 -0.46
N LEU A 40 11.08 7.59 0.63
CA LEU A 40 10.10 7.51 1.72
C LEU A 40 8.70 8.01 1.28
N LEU A 41 8.63 8.99 0.38
CA LEU A 41 7.36 9.52 -0.15
C LEU A 41 6.63 8.54 -1.08
N PHE A 42 7.33 7.59 -1.71
CA PHE A 42 6.71 6.57 -2.58
C PHE A 42 5.99 5.44 -1.83
N ASN A 43 6.04 5.39 -0.49
CA ASN A 43 5.45 4.30 0.31
C ASN A 43 4.05 4.60 0.88
N VAL A 44 3.37 5.67 0.45
CA VAL A 44 2.04 6.01 0.97
C VAL A 44 0.99 5.99 -0.14
N THR A 45 0.52 4.79 -0.47
CA THR A 45 -0.80 4.56 -1.07
C THR A 45 -1.39 3.28 -0.52
N SER A 46 -1.67 3.27 0.79
CA SER A 46 -2.57 2.27 1.36
C SER A 46 -3.99 2.79 1.18
N SER A 47 -4.70 2.30 0.16
CA SER A 47 -6.17 2.35 0.17
C SER A 47 -6.63 1.47 1.32
N ALA A 48 -6.77 2.06 2.51
CA ALA A 48 -7.42 1.40 3.62
C ALA A 48 -8.90 1.23 3.23
N LYS A 49 -9.24 0.06 2.66
CA LYS A 49 -10.63 -0.40 2.60
C LYS A 49 -11.13 -0.34 4.04
N ASN A 50 -12.18 0.44 4.32
CA ASN A 50 -12.75 0.57 5.66
C ASN A 50 -12.89 -0.82 6.26
N THR A 51 -12.01 -1.16 7.20
CA THR A 51 -12.14 -2.39 7.98
C THR A 51 -13.15 -2.04 9.05
N TYR A 52 -14.40 -2.02 8.65
CA TYR A 52 -15.48 -1.87 9.59
C TYR A 52 -15.36 -3.02 10.61
N ASN A 53 -15.27 -2.67 11.89
CA ASN A 53 -15.09 -3.61 12.99
C ASN A 53 -16.43 -4.31 13.31
N TYR A 54 -16.99 -5.04 12.35
CA TYR A 54 -18.03 -6.03 12.64
C TYR A 54 -17.34 -7.37 12.95
N SER A 55 -17.93 -8.14 13.87
CA SER A 55 -17.54 -9.53 14.11
C SER A 55 -18.02 -10.40 12.94
N THR A 56 -17.47 -10.17 11.75
CA THR A 56 -17.75 -11.00 10.58
C THR A 56 -17.22 -12.39 10.84
N VAL A 57 -18.13 -13.37 10.77
CA VAL A 57 -17.79 -14.78 10.81
C VAL A 57 -18.01 -15.37 9.42
N TYR A 58 -17.06 -16.19 8.96
CA TYR A 58 -17.20 -16.91 7.71
C TYR A 58 -18.01 -18.19 7.94
N SER A 59 -19.05 -18.39 7.12
CA SER A 59 -19.92 -19.56 7.15
C SER A 59 -19.88 -20.29 5.82
N ASN A 60 -20.10 -21.61 5.85
CA ASN A 60 -20.31 -22.40 4.64
C ASN A 60 -21.81 -22.54 4.39
N VAL A 61 -22.27 -22.14 3.21
CA VAL A 61 -23.66 -22.31 2.77
C VAL A 61 -23.71 -23.31 1.63
N CYS A 62 -24.58 -24.31 1.75
CA CYS A 62 -24.84 -25.26 0.68
C CYS A 62 -25.68 -24.55 -0.39
N VAL A 63 -25.30 -24.70 -1.64
CA VAL A 63 -26.07 -24.22 -2.79
C VAL A 63 -27.18 -25.24 -3.06
N ASP A 64 -28.43 -24.81 -3.02
CA ASP A 64 -29.58 -25.64 -3.34
C ASP A 64 -29.99 -25.50 -4.83
N ASP A 65 -30.87 -26.39 -5.29
CA ASP A 65 -31.36 -26.32 -6.67
C ASP A 65 -32.18 -25.05 -6.92
N GLY A 66 -31.77 -24.27 -7.93
CA GLY A 66 -32.39 -22.99 -8.26
C GLY A 66 -31.78 -21.78 -7.55
N ASP A 67 -30.79 -21.98 -6.67
CA ASP A 67 -30.08 -20.87 -6.05
C ASP A 67 -29.25 -20.07 -7.04
N THR A 68 -29.15 -18.78 -6.74
CA THR A 68 -28.22 -17.88 -7.40
C THR A 68 -27.33 -17.22 -6.37
N LEU A 69 -26.12 -16.83 -6.78
CA LEU A 69 -25.21 -16.10 -5.90
C LEU A 69 -25.86 -14.85 -5.30
N TRP A 70 -26.74 -14.18 -6.06
CA TRP A 70 -27.48 -13.00 -5.62
C TRP A 70 -28.50 -13.30 -4.54
N ASN A 71 -29.23 -14.41 -4.64
CA ASN A 71 -30.22 -14.78 -3.61
C ASN A 71 -29.50 -15.14 -2.31
N ILE A 72 -28.46 -15.98 -2.38
CA ILE A 72 -27.62 -16.34 -1.22
C ILE A 72 -27.00 -15.09 -0.59
N ALA A 73 -26.46 -14.18 -1.41
CA ALA A 73 -25.89 -12.94 -0.92
C ALA A 73 -26.95 -12.05 -0.25
N THR A 74 -28.12 -11.91 -0.86
CA THR A 74 -29.23 -11.11 -0.33
C THR A 74 -29.69 -11.58 1.05
N GLU A 75 -29.77 -12.89 1.25
CA GLU A 75 -30.19 -13.50 2.52
C GLU A 75 -29.19 -13.29 3.66
N ASN A 76 -27.92 -13.12 3.33
CA ASN A 76 -26.84 -13.01 4.30
C ASN A 76 -26.24 -11.60 4.42
N TYR A 77 -26.71 -10.66 3.58
CA TYR A 77 -26.24 -9.29 3.55
C TYR A 77 -26.74 -8.48 4.76
N SER A 78 -25.87 -7.62 5.26
CA SER A 78 -26.16 -6.60 6.27
C SER A 78 -25.80 -5.23 5.71
N VAL A 79 -26.60 -4.20 6.04
CA VAL A 79 -26.34 -2.80 5.68
C VAL A 79 -24.94 -2.32 6.07
N GLU A 80 -24.37 -2.96 7.09
CA GLU A 80 -23.03 -2.68 7.60
C GLU A 80 -21.94 -2.94 6.56
N TYR A 81 -22.14 -3.90 5.64
CA TYR A 81 -21.18 -4.22 4.57
C TYR A 81 -21.07 -3.15 3.48
N GLY A 82 -21.96 -2.15 3.48
CA GLY A 82 -21.85 -0.96 2.63
C GLY A 82 -22.51 -1.14 1.26
N ASP A 83 -21.71 -1.42 0.24
CA ASP A 83 -22.21 -1.60 -1.13
C ASP A 83 -22.45 -3.10 -1.40
N PHE A 84 -23.61 -3.41 -1.97
CA PHE A 84 -24.01 -4.80 -2.20
C PHE A 84 -23.17 -5.48 -3.30
N ASP A 85 -22.73 -4.74 -4.31
CA ASP A 85 -21.87 -5.31 -5.37
C ASP A 85 -20.47 -5.59 -4.81
N ASP A 86 -19.96 -4.76 -3.91
CA ASP A 86 -18.72 -5.03 -3.18
C ASP A 86 -18.82 -6.32 -2.34
N TYR A 87 -19.95 -6.56 -1.69
CA TYR A 87 -20.20 -7.79 -0.94
C TYR A 87 -20.26 -9.03 -1.84
N ILE A 88 -20.95 -8.96 -2.99
CA ILE A 88 -20.95 -10.04 -3.98
C ILE A 88 -19.52 -10.32 -4.48
N ASN A 89 -18.75 -9.28 -4.77
CA ASN A 89 -17.36 -9.42 -5.22
C ASN A 89 -16.46 -10.06 -4.15
N GLU A 90 -16.72 -9.80 -2.87
CA GLU A 90 -16.04 -10.48 -1.77
C GLU A 90 -16.38 -11.98 -1.75
N ILE A 91 -17.66 -12.36 -1.85
CA ILE A 91 -18.06 -13.77 -1.92
C ILE A 91 -17.39 -14.46 -3.12
N ARG A 92 -17.37 -13.81 -4.29
CA ARG A 92 -16.68 -14.35 -5.48
C ARG A 92 -15.20 -14.59 -5.20
N THR A 93 -14.53 -13.61 -4.60
CA THR A 93 -13.10 -13.69 -4.29
C THR A 93 -12.80 -14.84 -3.31
N LEU A 94 -13.62 -15.00 -2.27
CA LEU A 94 -13.47 -16.07 -1.27
C LEU A 94 -13.64 -17.47 -1.85
N ASN A 95 -14.47 -17.60 -2.88
CA ASN A 95 -14.79 -18.88 -3.53
C ASN A 95 -14.08 -19.07 -4.89
N HIS A 96 -13.16 -18.17 -5.24
CA HIS A 96 -12.45 -18.17 -6.52
C HIS A 96 -13.36 -18.20 -7.76
N LEU A 97 -14.49 -17.50 -7.68
CA LEU A 97 -15.44 -17.37 -8.78
C LEU A 97 -15.07 -16.15 -9.64
N ASN A 98 -15.01 -16.33 -10.95
CA ASN A 98 -14.96 -15.24 -11.92
C ASN A 98 -16.37 -14.76 -12.27
N ASP A 99 -16.49 -13.63 -12.99
CA ASP A 99 -17.78 -13.04 -13.35
C ASP A 99 -18.71 -13.96 -14.17
N ASN A 100 -18.12 -14.91 -14.90
CA ASN A 100 -18.85 -15.87 -15.73
C ASN A 100 -19.04 -17.23 -15.07
N ASP A 101 -18.43 -17.45 -13.91
CA ASP A 101 -18.51 -18.73 -13.22
C ASP A 101 -19.90 -18.89 -12.60
N ARG A 102 -20.44 -20.11 -12.70
CA ARG A 102 -21.73 -20.47 -12.13
C ARG A 102 -21.50 -21.27 -10.87
N ILE A 103 -22.43 -21.12 -9.94
CA ILE A 103 -22.55 -21.99 -8.77
C ILE A 103 -23.50 -23.14 -9.10
N HIS A 104 -23.28 -24.29 -8.49
CA HIS A 104 -24.03 -25.51 -8.76
C HIS A 104 -24.60 -26.11 -7.47
N ALA A 105 -25.79 -26.70 -7.57
CA ALA A 105 -26.42 -27.37 -6.44
C ALA A 105 -25.50 -28.46 -5.84
N GLY A 106 -25.39 -28.49 -4.52
CA GLY A 106 -24.50 -29.36 -3.76
C GLY A 106 -23.09 -28.81 -3.52
N GLU A 107 -22.75 -27.65 -4.10
CA GLU A 107 -21.52 -26.92 -3.75
C GLU A 107 -21.67 -26.20 -2.40
N TYR A 108 -20.53 -25.86 -1.79
CA TYR A 108 -20.49 -25.06 -0.57
C TYR A 108 -19.76 -23.76 -0.84
N LEU A 109 -20.40 -22.63 -0.54
CA LEU A 109 -19.83 -21.31 -0.63
C LEU A 109 -19.42 -20.81 0.75
N VAL A 110 -18.22 -20.26 0.85
CA VAL A 110 -17.75 -19.48 2.00
C VAL A 110 -18.30 -18.07 1.87
N ILE A 111 -19.14 -17.65 2.81
CA ILE A 111 -19.74 -16.32 2.83
C ILE A 111 -19.42 -15.57 4.14
N PRO A 112 -19.17 -14.26 4.11
CA PRO A 112 -19.09 -13.43 5.31
C PRO A 112 -20.49 -13.20 5.89
N VAL A 113 -20.69 -13.38 7.20
CA VAL A 113 -21.97 -13.11 7.88
C VAL A 113 -21.73 -12.22 9.09
N CYS A 114 -22.52 -11.15 9.24
CA CYS A 114 -22.52 -10.33 10.45
C CYS A 114 -23.20 -11.09 11.59
N LYS A 115 -22.50 -11.21 12.72
CA LYS A 115 -23.07 -11.72 13.98
C LYS A 115 -23.24 -10.60 15.00
#